data_AF-A0A4V1ISJ3-F1
#
_entry.id   AF-A0A4V1ISJ3-F1
#
_cell.length_a   1.000
_cell.length_b   1.000
_cell.length_c   1.000
_cell.angle_alpha   90.00
_cell.angle_beta   90.00
_cell.angle_gamma   90.00
#
_symmetry.space_group_name_H-M   'P 1'
#
loop_
_entity.id
_entity.type
_entity.pdbx_description
1 polymer ?
#
loop_
_entity_poly.entity_id
_entity_poly.type
_entity_poly.pdbx_seq_one_letter_code
_entity_poly.pdbx_strand_id
1 'polypeptide(L)'
;TEIGLLVKVQQSCYEDARFMKHFRTIVSNLYKHDVVSESAIIYWNEKGAGTQGKTVFLKQMEPFVAWLKEQEDDDSDEEEEDEE
;
A
#
# COMPACT_ATOMS: atom_id res chain seq x y z
N THR A 1 4.15 -7.89 -12.56
CA THR A 1 4.76 -7.46 -11.28
C THR A 1 3.67 -6.86 -10.42
N GLU A 2 3.79 -6.93 -9.09
CA GLU A 2 2.82 -6.37 -8.15
C GLU A 2 2.63 -4.86 -8.33
N ILE A 3 3.73 -4.13 -8.59
CA ILE A 3 3.68 -2.70 -8.91
C ILE A 3 2.83 -2.43 -10.15
N GLY A 4 2.94 -3.25 -11.19
CA GLY A 4 2.12 -3.13 -12.40
C GLY A 4 0.62 -3.31 -12.11
N LEU A 5 0.26 -4.22 -11.19
CA LEU A 5 -1.11 -4.41 -10.73
C LEU A 5 -1.60 -3.17 -9.96
N LEU A 6 -0.82 -2.65 -9.02
CA LEU A 6 -1.16 -1.45 -8.25
C LEU A 6 -1.38 -0.23 -9.15
N VAL A 7 -0.51 -0.02 -10.14
CA VAL A 7 -0.69 1.03 -11.15
C VAL A 7 -1.95 0.79 -11.98
N LYS A 8 -2.25 -0.45 -12.38
CA LYS A 8 -3.47 -0.73 -13.16
C LYS A 8 -4.75 -0.52 -12.35
N VAL A 9 -4.75 -0.87 -11.06
CA VAL A 9 -5.86 -0.59 -10.13
C VAL A 9 -6.03 0.92 -9.98
N GLN A 10 -4.94 1.67 -9.80
CA GLN A 10 -4.95 3.12 -9.73
C GLN A 10 -5.62 3.75 -10.97
N GLN A 11 -5.21 3.32 -12.17
CA GLN A 11 -5.80 3.79 -13.44
C GLN A 11 -7.29 3.47 -13.51
N SER A 12 -7.68 2.22 -13.21
CA SER A 12 -9.07 1.77 -13.25
C SER A 12 -9.95 2.55 -12.25
N CYS A 13 -9.43 2.84 -11.05
CA CYS A 13 -10.11 3.64 -10.05
C CYS A 13 -10.24 5.12 -10.46
N TYR A 14 -9.31 5.64 -11.26
CA TYR A 14 -9.36 7.02 -11.77
C TYR A 14 -10.34 7.19 -12.92
N GLU A 15 -10.46 6.19 -13.79
CA GLU A 15 -11.35 6.20 -14.94
C GLU A 15 -12.83 6.20 -14.56
N ASP A 16 -13.17 5.67 -13.38
CA ASP A 16 -14.54 5.61 -12.87
C ASP A 16 -14.66 6.26 -11.49
N ALA A 17 -15.38 7.39 -11.45
CA ALA A 17 -15.61 8.17 -10.23
C ALA A 17 -16.24 7.35 -9.09
N ARG A 18 -16.95 6.25 -9.39
CA ARG A 18 -17.52 5.35 -8.38
C ARG A 18 -16.43 4.61 -7.60
N PHE A 19 -15.28 4.35 -8.22
CA PHE A 19 -14.18 3.59 -7.63
C PHE A 19 -13.09 4.45 -6.99
N MET A 20 -13.04 5.75 -7.29
CA MET A 20 -12.09 6.70 -6.66
C MET A 20 -12.02 6.56 -5.13
N LYS A 21 -13.18 6.51 -4.46
CA LYS A 21 -13.26 6.40 -2.99
C LYS A 21 -12.94 5.00 -2.44
N HIS A 22 -12.82 3.98 -3.29
CA HIS A 22 -12.63 2.59 -2.89
C HIS A 22 -11.20 2.09 -3.07
N PHE A 23 -10.31 2.90 -3.66
CA PHE A 23 -8.94 2.49 -3.97
C PHE A 23 -8.20 1.89 -2.76
N ARG A 24 -8.21 2.56 -1.60
CA ARG A 24 -7.61 2.01 -0.36
C ARG A 24 -8.20 0.65 0.03
N THR A 25 -9.51 0.51 -0.04
CA THR A 25 -10.20 -0.75 0.29
C THR A 25 -9.78 -1.86 -0.67
N ILE A 26 -9.65 -1.56 -1.97
CA ILE A 26 -9.19 -2.53 -2.97
C ILE A 26 -7.76 -2.98 -2.66
N VAL A 27 -6.83 -2.04 -2.47
CA VAL A 27 -5.43 -2.36 -2.16
C VAL A 27 -5.30 -3.14 -0.84
N SER A 28 -6.06 -2.76 0.18
CA SER A 28 -6.09 -3.50 1.46
C SER A 28 -6.59 -4.94 1.30
N ASN A 29 -7.58 -5.19 0.45
CA ASN A 29 -8.02 -6.57 0.17
C ASN A 29 -6.97 -7.36 -0.62
N LEU A 30 -6.28 -6.72 -1.57
CA LEU A 30 -5.20 -7.37 -2.31
C LEU A 30 -4.06 -7.78 -1.37
N TYR A 31 -3.71 -6.93 -0.41
CA TYR A 31 -2.73 -7.24 0.64
C TYR A 31 -3.19 -8.40 1.53
N LYS A 32 -4.42 -8.34 2.06
CA LYS A 32 -4.99 -9.39 2.94
C LYS A 32 -5.11 -10.78 2.32
N HIS A 33 -5.08 -10.86 0.99
CA HIS A 33 -5.17 -12.10 0.24
C HIS A 33 -3.85 -12.47 -0.44
N ASP A 34 -2.73 -11.91 0.02
CA ASP A 34 -1.38 -12.20 -0.45
C ASP A 34 -1.17 -11.96 -1.97
N VAL A 35 -1.96 -11.04 -2.55
CA VAL A 35 -1.88 -10.70 -3.99
C VAL A 35 -0.81 -9.63 -4.23
N VAL A 36 -0.60 -8.74 -3.26
CA VAL A 36 0.46 -7.73 -3.27
C VAL A 36 1.15 -7.72 -1.91
N SER A 37 2.47 -7.64 -1.92
CA SER A 37 3.27 -7.56 -0.70
C SER A 37 3.25 -6.16 -0.10
N GLU A 38 3.59 -6.07 1.18
CA GLU A 38 3.83 -4.81 1.88
C GLU A 38 4.88 -3.95 1.16
N SER A 39 6.03 -4.54 0.85
CA SER A 39 7.13 -3.86 0.15
C SER A 39 6.68 -3.23 -1.18
N ALA A 40 5.78 -3.91 -1.92
CA ALA A 40 5.23 -3.38 -3.16
C ALA A 40 4.29 -2.18 -2.93
N ILE A 41 3.49 -2.21 -1.87
CA ILE A 41 2.59 -1.09 -1.51
C ILE A 41 3.40 0.13 -1.06
N ILE A 42 4.41 -0.07 -0.22
CA ILE A 42 5.33 0.99 0.24
C ILE A 42 6.08 1.58 -0.96
N TYR A 43 6.66 0.73 -1.83
CA TYR A 43 7.34 1.18 -3.04
C TYR A 43 6.41 1.97 -3.96
N TRP A 44 5.17 1.50 -4.17
CA TRP A 44 4.17 2.21 -4.97
C TRP A 44 3.89 3.60 -4.37
N ASN A 45 3.72 3.70 -3.05
CA ASN A 45 3.44 4.97 -2.38
C ASN A 45 4.60 5.98 -2.52
N GLU A 46 5.84 5.52 -2.45
CA GLU A 46 7.02 6.40 -2.48
C GLU A 46 7.48 6.76 -3.89
N LYS A 47 7.50 5.78 -4.81
CA LYS A 47 8.17 5.93 -6.12
C LYS A 47 7.35 5.38 -7.29
N GLY A 48 6.51 4.37 -7.06
CA GLY A 48 5.82 3.62 -8.11
C GLY A 48 4.47 4.18 -8.57
N ALA A 49 3.89 5.16 -7.86
CA ALA A 49 2.55 5.66 -8.19
C ALA A 49 2.51 6.38 -9.56
N GLY A 50 1.52 6.00 -10.38
CA GLY A 50 1.25 6.61 -11.67
C GLY A 50 0.75 8.06 -11.54
N THR A 51 0.69 8.80 -12.64
CA THR A 51 0.31 10.24 -12.63
C THR A 51 -1.19 10.48 -12.41
N GLN A 52 -2.06 9.56 -12.85
CA GLN A 52 -3.52 9.71 -12.78
C GLN A 52 -4.02 9.63 -11.34
N GLY A 53 -4.62 10.73 -10.87
CA GLY A 53 -5.15 10.81 -9.50
C GLY A 53 -4.10 10.68 -8.40
N LYS A 54 -2.80 10.78 -8.71
CA LYS A 54 -1.67 10.49 -7.80
C LYS A 54 -1.86 11.11 -6.42
N THR A 55 -2.05 12.42 -6.36
CA THR A 55 -2.19 13.16 -5.10
C THR A 55 -3.38 12.67 -4.27
N VAL A 56 -4.50 12.33 -4.91
CA VAL A 56 -5.71 11.85 -4.23
C VAL A 56 -5.45 10.45 -3.65
N PHE A 57 -4.88 9.55 -4.44
CA PHE A 57 -4.64 8.18 -4.01
C PHE A 57 -3.54 8.06 -2.96
N LEU A 58 -2.45 8.84 -3.08
CA LEU A 58 -1.42 8.89 -2.04
C LEU A 58 -2.02 9.32 -0.69
N LYS A 59 -2.79 10.42 -0.69
CA LYS A 59 -3.48 10.89 0.53
C LYS A 59 -4.44 9.85 1.10
N GLN A 60 -5.15 9.13 0.24
CA GLN A 60 -6.08 8.09 0.67
C GLN A 60 -5.35 6.87 1.28
N MET A 61 -4.13 6.59 0.82
CA MET A 61 -3.30 5.46 1.24
C MET A 61 -2.46 5.76 2.48
N GLU A 62 -2.20 7.04 2.81
CA GLU A 62 -1.41 7.47 3.97
C GLU A 62 -1.67 6.65 5.25
N PRO A 63 -2.92 6.48 5.75
CA PRO A 63 -3.15 5.75 6.98
C PRO A 63 -2.81 4.26 6.89
N PHE A 64 -2.96 3.67 5.70
CA PHE A 64 -2.69 2.25 5.51
C PHE A 64 -1.19 1.99 5.36
N VAL A 65 -0.46 2.89 4.69
CA VAL A 65 1.00 2.81 4.58
C VAL A 65 1.67 3.08 5.91
N ALA A 66 1.16 4.01 6.71
CA ALA A 66 1.64 4.23 8.08
C ALA A 66 1.47 2.96 8.93
N TRP A 67 0.28 2.34 8.89
CA TRP A 67 0.03 1.08 9.61
C TRP A 67 0.97 -0.05 9.17
N LEU A 68 1.23 -0.21 7.86
CA LEU A 68 2.18 -1.23 7.37
C LEU A 68 3.57 -1.03 7.97
N LYS A 69 4.10 0.21 7.90
CA LYS A 69 5.42 0.54 8.46
C LYS A 69 5.51 0.35 9.97
N GLU A 70 4.43 0.64 10.71
CA GLU A 70 4.36 0.41 12.16
C GLU A 70 4.39 -1.10 12.51
N GLN A 71 3.91 -1.99 11.64
CA GLN A 71 3.99 -3.44 11.86
C GLN A 71 5.42 -3.98 11.61
N GLU A 72 6.15 -3.42 10.66
CA GLU A 72 7.56 -3.78 10.40
C GLU A 72 8.46 -3.49 11.62
N ASP A 73 8.21 -2.37 12.31
CA ASP A 73 8.97 -1.97 13.50
C ASP A 73 8.67 -2.88 14.73
N ASP A 74 7.43 -3.37 14.90
CA ASP A 74 7.01 -4.21 16.05
C ASP A 74 7.54 -5.66 15.95
N ASP A 75 7.68 -6.21 14.74
CA ASP A 75 8.25 -7.56 14.50
C ASP A 75 9.79 -7.59 14.64
N SER A 76 10.46 -6.42 14.67
CA SER A 76 11.93 -6.29 14.71
C SER A 76 12.52 -6.11 16.12
N ASP A 77 11.68 -5.89 17.14
CA ASP A 77 12.10 -5.58 18.52
C ASP A 77 12.14 -6.81 19.48
N GLU A 78 11.99 -8.05 18.97
CA GLU A 78 12.03 -9.29 19.79
C GLU A 78 13.40 -10.02 19.84
N GLU A 79 14.50 -9.42 19.36
CA GLU A 79 15.83 -10.09 19.30
C GLU A 79 16.94 -9.51 20.22
N GLU A 80 16.64 -8.78 21.30
CA GLU A 80 17.69 -8.37 22.27
C GLU A 80 17.23 -8.46 23.74
N GLU A 81 17.13 -9.67 24.31
CA GLU A 81 17.14 -9.87 25.77
C GLU A 81 17.41 -11.34 26.15
N ASP A 82 18.62 -11.85 25.86
CA ASP A 82 19.11 -13.12 26.45
C ASP A 82 20.65 -13.22 26.41
N GLU A 83 21.36 -12.20 26.92
CA GLU A 83 22.75 -12.38 27.41
C GLU A 83 22.94 -11.64 28.76
N GLU A 84 23.28 -12.46 29.78
CA GLU A 84 23.68 -12.20 31.19
C GLU A 84 22.63 -12.18 32.32
#